data_AF-A0A1Y1NDR1-F1
#
_entry.id   AF-A0A1Y1NDR1-F1
#
_cell.length_a   1.000
_cell.length_b   1.000
_cell.length_c   1.000
_cell.angle_alpha   90.00
_cell.angle_beta   90.00
_cell.angle_gamma   90.00
#
_symmetry.space_group_name_H-M   'P 1'
#
loop_
_entity.id
_entity.type
_entity.pdbx_description
1 polymer ?
#
loop_
_entity_poly.entity_id
_entity_poly.type
_entity_poly.pdbx_seq_one_letter_code
_entity_poly.pdbx_strand_id
1 'polypeptide(L)'
;VPKKAYVFQEEHLRKFFTEAPDITYFFLKVVAICGIFGSCRRCELWDLRLTDIKQEGSVLLITIRPSKTVKARRFTVADSGAISYVRLVKQYLSLRPQNVSTDRVFLRYDKG
;
A
#
# COMPACT_ATOMS: atom_id res chain seq x y z
N VAL A 1 -3.65 -33.07 2.88
CA VAL A 1 -3.61 -32.07 1.78
C VAL A 1 -3.41 -30.69 2.40
N PRO A 2 -2.39 -29.91 2.04
CA PRO A 2 -2.19 -28.58 2.62
C PRO A 2 -3.38 -27.67 2.28
N LYS A 3 -3.94 -27.01 3.29
CA LYS A 3 -5.09 -26.11 3.14
C LYS A 3 -4.65 -24.87 2.37
N LYS A 4 -5.03 -24.77 1.10
CA LYS A 4 -4.78 -23.56 0.29
C LYS A 4 -5.46 -22.37 0.96
N ALA A 5 -4.76 -21.23 0.99
CA ALA A 5 -5.36 -19.97 1.39
C ALA A 5 -6.50 -19.60 0.43
N TYR A 6 -7.54 -18.96 0.96
CA TYR A 6 -8.60 -18.41 0.12
C TYR A 6 -8.03 -17.28 -0.75
N VAL A 7 -8.39 -17.29 -2.03
CA VAL A 7 -8.01 -16.26 -2.98
C VAL A 7 -9.06 -15.16 -2.92
N PHE A 8 -8.64 -13.91 -2.73
CA PHE A 8 -9.54 -12.77 -2.83
C PHE A 8 -10.02 -12.62 -4.28
N GLN A 9 -11.33 -12.44 -4.43
CA GLN A 9 -11.97 -12.13 -5.70
C GLN A 9 -12.07 -10.62 -5.87
N GLU A 10 -12.28 -10.16 -7.09
CA GLU A 10 -12.39 -8.74 -7.41
C GLU A 10 -13.51 -8.07 -6.60
N GLU A 11 -14.63 -8.75 -6.39
CA GLU A 11 -15.77 -8.24 -5.62
C GLU A 11 -15.42 -8.03 -4.15
N HIS A 12 -14.57 -8.90 -3.57
CA HIS A 12 -14.08 -8.74 -2.20
C HIS A 12 -13.20 -7.49 -2.09
N LEU A 13 -12.32 -7.28 -3.08
CA LEU A 13 -11.47 -6.09 -3.13
C LEU A 13 -12.31 -4.83 -3.32
N ARG A 14 -13.25 -4.85 -4.25
CA ARG A 14 -14.16 -3.73 -4.52
C ARG A 14 -14.90 -3.33 -3.26
N LYS A 15 -15.59 -4.27 -2.59
CA LYS A 15 -16.29 -4.02 -1.32
C LYS A 15 -15.35 -3.44 -0.27
N PHE A 16 -14.15 -4.00 -0.12
CA PHE A 16 -13.20 -3.48 0.85
C PHE A 16 -12.80 -2.02 0.56
N PHE A 17 -12.47 -1.70 -0.69
CA PHE A 17 -12.05 -0.33 -1.02
C PHE A 17 -13.20 0.68 -1.02
N THR A 18 -14.42 0.28 -1.39
CA THR A 18 -15.57 1.20 -1.51
C THR A 18 -16.43 1.30 -0.25
N GLU A 19 -16.59 0.22 0.52
CA GLU A 19 -17.55 0.16 1.63
C GLU A 19 -16.87 0.20 3.00
N ALA A 20 -15.62 -0.28 3.14
CA ALA A 20 -14.96 -0.28 4.45
C ALA A 20 -14.57 1.15 4.88
N PRO A 21 -14.86 1.57 6.14
CA PRO A 21 -14.57 2.92 6.60
C PRO A 21 -13.07 3.25 6.65
N ASP A 22 -12.67 4.36 6.04
CA ASP A 22 -11.26 4.79 6.02
C ASP A 22 -10.73 5.09 7.42
N ILE A 23 -11.55 5.63 8.33
CA ILE A 23 -11.14 5.91 9.72
C ILE A 23 -10.54 4.69 10.44
N THR A 24 -10.99 3.50 10.10
CA THR A 24 -10.52 2.24 10.69
C THR A 24 -9.53 1.52 9.79
N TYR A 25 -9.77 1.54 8.47
CA TYR A 25 -9.09 0.65 7.52
C TYR A 25 -8.11 1.36 6.58
N PHE A 26 -7.85 2.68 6.71
CA PHE A 26 -7.00 3.39 5.74
C PHE A 26 -5.62 2.77 5.59
N PHE A 27 -4.98 2.46 6.71
CA PHE A 27 -3.69 1.77 6.74
C PHE A 27 -3.76 0.45 5.96
N LEU A 28 -4.78 -0.38 6.24
CA LEU A 28 -4.95 -1.69 5.61
C LEU A 28 -5.25 -1.56 4.11
N LYS A 29 -5.99 -0.53 3.68
CA LYS A 29 -6.21 -0.24 2.26
C LYS A 29 -4.91 0.06 1.54
N VAL A 30 -4.03 0.90 2.10
CA VAL A 30 -2.73 1.21 1.47
C VAL A 30 -1.82 -0.02 1.46
N VAL A 31 -1.80 -0.82 2.53
CA VAL A 31 -1.08 -2.09 2.56
C VAL A 31 -1.60 -3.06 1.49
N ALA A 32 -2.92 -3.17 1.34
CA ALA A 32 -3.55 -4.02 0.32
C ALA A 32 -3.16 -3.55 -1.09
N ILE A 33 -3.13 -2.25 -1.36
CA ILE A 33 -2.66 -1.69 -2.65
C ILE A 33 -1.21 -2.13 -2.92
N CYS A 34 -0.30 -1.97 -1.96
CA CYS A 34 1.08 -2.42 -2.14
C CYS A 34 1.20 -3.94 -2.33
N GLY A 35 0.30 -4.72 -1.72
CA GLY A 35 0.19 -6.17 -1.92
C GLY A 35 -0.30 -6.54 -3.32
N ILE A 36 -1.35 -5.89 -3.82
CA ILE A 36 -1.97 -6.16 -5.12
C ILE A 36 -1.01 -5.79 -6.27
N PHE A 37 -0.42 -4.59 -6.22
CA PHE A 37 0.40 -4.09 -7.33
C PHE A 37 1.87 -4.51 -7.24
N GLY A 38 2.40 -4.68 -6.03
CA GLY A 38 3.85 -4.88 -5.80
C GLY A 38 4.23 -6.23 -5.21
N SER A 39 3.24 -7.05 -4.82
CA SER A 39 3.45 -8.30 -4.07
C SER A 39 4.41 -8.10 -2.89
N CYS A 40 4.25 -6.98 -2.18
CA CYS A 40 5.21 -6.56 -1.17
C CYS A 40 5.17 -7.49 0.06
N ARG A 41 6.34 -7.91 0.53
CA ARG A 41 6.49 -8.61 1.80
C ARG A 41 6.33 -7.63 2.96
N ARG A 42 6.00 -8.14 4.14
CA ARG A 42 5.88 -7.33 5.37
C ARG A 42 7.12 -6.50 5.67
N CYS A 43 8.32 -7.05 5.47
CA CYS A 43 9.58 -6.31 5.68
C CYS A 43 9.77 -5.18 4.68
N GLU A 44 9.36 -5.38 3.42
CA GLU A 44 9.44 -4.36 2.36
C GLU A 44 8.46 -3.21 2.66
N LEU A 45 7.26 -3.53 3.15
CA LEU A 45 6.29 -2.53 3.59
C LEU A 45 6.79 -1.73 4.79
N TRP A 46 7.33 -2.40 5.81
CA TRP A 46 7.83 -1.75 7.01
C TRP A 46 8.97 -0.77 6.74
N ASP A 47 9.84 -1.09 5.78
CA ASP A 47 10.96 -0.21 5.39
C ASP A 47 10.60 0.76 4.24
N LEU A 48 9.35 0.83 3.79
CA LEU A 48 8.94 1.74 2.72
C LEU A 48 9.01 3.20 3.19
N ARG A 49 9.69 4.06 2.43
CA ARG A 49 9.88 5.48 2.76
C ARG A 49 9.04 6.39 1.87
N LEU A 50 8.77 7.61 2.35
CA LEU A 50 8.07 8.63 1.57
C LEU A 50 8.78 8.93 0.25
N THR A 51 10.12 8.95 0.25
CA THR A 51 10.95 9.17 -0.95
C THR A 51 10.85 8.05 -1.98
N ASP A 52 10.40 6.87 -1.57
CA ASP A 52 10.24 5.71 -2.45
C ASP A 52 8.94 5.77 -3.27
N ILE A 53 8.02 6.70 -2.93
CA ILE A 53 6.74 6.93 -3.61
C ILE A 53 6.83 8.21 -4.42
N LYS A 54 6.71 8.12 -5.75
CA LYS A 54 6.74 9.27 -6.66
C LYS A 54 5.48 9.33 -7.50
N GLN A 55 4.93 10.54 -7.67
CA GLN A 55 3.86 10.78 -8.64
C GLN A 55 4.48 10.92 -10.02
N GLU A 56 3.99 10.14 -10.97
CA GLU A 56 4.39 10.21 -12.38
C GLU A 56 3.12 10.26 -13.23
N GLY A 57 2.78 11.43 -13.78
CA GLY A 57 1.53 11.61 -14.53
C GLY A 57 0.29 11.30 -13.68
N SER A 58 -0.51 10.32 -14.10
CA SER A 58 -1.71 9.86 -13.39
C SER A 58 -1.47 8.67 -12.45
N VAL A 59 -0.23 8.18 -12.33
CA VAL A 59 0.11 6.98 -11.55
C VAL A 59 1.08 7.28 -10.40
N LEU A 60 1.21 6.34 -9.46
CA LEU A 60 2.25 6.35 -8.45
C LEU A 60 3.29 5.28 -8.76
N LEU A 61 4.55 5.69 -8.84
CA LEU A 61 5.68 4.80 -8.99
C LEU A 61 6.30 4.53 -7.62
N ILE A 62 6.21 3.28 -7.16
CA ILE A 62 6.71 2.85 -5.85
C ILE A 62 7.99 2.03 -6.05
N THR A 63 9.03 2.36 -5.29
CA THR A 63 10.34 1.72 -5.38
C THR A 63 10.62 0.87 -4.14
N ILE A 64 10.77 -0.43 -4.32
CA ILE A 64 11.24 -1.34 -3.27
C ILE A 64 12.76 -1.38 -3.33
N ARG A 65 13.39 -0.88 -2.27
CA ARG A 65 14.85 -0.86 -2.11
C ARG A 65 15.40 -2.27 -1.94
N PRO A 66 16.64 -2.53 -2.38
CA PRO A 66 17.23 -3.86 -2.27
C PRO A 66 17.46 -4.22 -0.79
N SER A 67 17.37 -5.51 -0.49
CA SER A 67 17.83 -6.08 0.78
C SER A 67 18.93 -7.10 0.51
N LYS A 68 19.51 -7.71 1.56
CA LYS A 68 20.61 -8.69 1.43
C LYS A 68 20.33 -9.81 0.41
N THR A 69 19.07 -10.20 0.21
CA THR A 69 18.67 -11.33 -0.65
C THR A 69 17.73 -10.94 -1.79
N VAL A 70 17.30 -9.68 -1.87
CA VAL A 70 16.26 -9.24 -2.82
C VAL A 70 16.75 -8.04 -3.60
N LYS A 71 16.71 -8.14 -4.93
CA LYS A 71 17.05 -7.04 -5.84
C LYS A 71 16.02 -5.91 -5.73
N ALA A 72 16.45 -4.69 -6.01
CA ALA A 72 15.56 -3.54 -6.12
C ALA A 72 14.52 -3.79 -7.22
N ARG A 73 13.28 -3.37 -6.98
CA ARG A 73 12.21 -3.43 -7.99
C ARG A 73 11.29 -2.23 -7.86
N ARG A 74 10.61 -1.90 -8.95
CA ARG A 74 9.62 -0.81 -8.99
C ARG A 74 8.30 -1.37 -9.50
N PHE A 75 7.20 -0.81 -9.02
CA PHE A 75 5.87 -1.12 -9.53
C PHE A 75 5.03 0.14 -9.58
N THR A 76 4.01 0.10 -10.43
CA THR A 76 3.13 1.23 -10.69
C THR A 76 1.77 0.95 -10.06
N VAL A 77 1.28 1.89 -9.26
CA VAL A 77 -0.12 1.92 -8.80
C VAL A 77 -0.87 2.85 -9.73
N ALA A 78 -1.86 2.30 -10.42
CA ALA A 78 -2.75 3.02 -11.32
C ALA A 78 -4.20 2.76 -10.88
N ASP A 79 -5.07 3.72 -11.13
CA ASP A 79 -6.50 3.57 -10.87
C ASP A 79 -7.09 2.46 -11.75
N SER A 80 -8.09 1.73 -11.25
CA SER A 80 -8.73 0.63 -11.96
C SER A 80 -10.23 0.65 -11.75
N GLY A 81 -10.99 0.65 -12.85
CA GLY A 81 -12.45 0.72 -12.81
C GLY A 81 -12.93 1.90 -11.96
N ALA A 82 -13.76 1.61 -10.96
CA ALA A 82 -14.33 2.60 -10.05
C ALA A 82 -13.40 2.97 -8.86
N ILE A 83 -12.23 2.33 -8.72
CA ILE A 83 -11.38 2.50 -7.55
C ILE A 83 -10.19 3.40 -7.89
N SER A 84 -10.12 4.54 -7.19
CA SER A 84 -8.97 5.44 -7.29
C SER A 84 -7.90 5.11 -6.24
N TYR A 85 -7.05 4.14 -6.57
CA TYR A 85 -5.94 3.71 -5.70
C TYR A 85 -4.93 4.83 -5.46
N VAL A 86 -4.64 5.63 -6.50
CA VAL A 86 -3.71 6.75 -6.40
C VAL A 86 -4.21 7.77 -5.38
N ARG A 87 -5.51 8.08 -5.41
CA ARG A 87 -6.13 8.99 -4.44
C ARG A 87 -6.06 8.44 -3.01
N LEU A 88 -6.37 7.17 -2.81
CA LEU A 88 -6.31 6.54 -1.48
C LEU A 88 -4.91 6.62 -0.86
N VAL A 89 -3.87 6.31 -1.64
CA VAL A 89 -2.48 6.42 -1.16
C VAL A 89 -2.16 7.87 -0.81
N LYS A 90 -2.50 8.84 -1.68
CA LYS A 90 -2.25 10.27 -1.41
C LYS A 90 -2.95 10.78 -0.15
N GLN A 91 -4.23 10.43 0.01
CA GLN A 91 -5.01 10.83 1.18
C GLN A 91 -4.40 10.26 2.46
N TYR A 92 -4.01 8.99 2.46
CA TYR A 92 -3.30 8.39 3.61
C TYR A 92 -1.99 9.14 3.92
N LEU A 93 -1.18 9.44 2.90
CA LEU A 93 0.06 10.18 3.08
C LEU A 93 -0.17 11.59 3.64
N SER A 94 -1.27 12.25 3.29
CA SER A 94 -1.63 13.57 3.84
C SER A 94 -2.06 13.55 5.31
N LEU A 95 -2.43 12.39 5.86
CA LEU A 95 -2.73 12.23 7.29
C LEU A 95 -1.48 12.14 8.16
N ARG A 96 -0.29 12.17 7.55
CA ARG A 96 0.97 12.09 8.28
C ARG A 96 1.12 13.28 9.24
N PRO A 97 1.38 13.04 10.53
CA PRO A 97 1.72 14.12 11.47
C PRO A 97 3.03 14.82 11.07
N GLN A 98 3.10 16.13 11.29
CA GLN A 98 4.27 16.94 10.86
C GLN A 98 5.55 16.64 11.67
N ASN A 99 5.41 16.31 12.95
CA ASN A 99 6.54 16.17 13.88
C ASN A 99 6.99 14.71 14.04
N VAL A 100 7.31 14.06 12.93
CA VAL A 100 7.73 12.65 12.91
C VAL A 100 9.19 12.55 12.47
N SER A 101 10.03 11.92 13.30
CA SER A 101 11.47 11.81 13.09
C SER A 101 11.88 10.81 11.99
N THR A 102 11.01 9.86 11.66
CA THR A 102 11.22 8.89 10.58
C THR A 102 10.58 9.37 9.29
N ASP A 103 11.09 8.91 8.15
CA ASP A 103 10.53 9.08 6.81
C ASP A 103 9.75 7.85 6.32
N ARG A 104 9.51 6.86 7.19
CA ARG A 104 8.71 5.67 6.86
C ARG A 104 7.27 6.04 6.55
N VAL A 105 6.70 5.41 5.54
CA VAL A 105 5.29 5.56 5.14
C VAL A 105 4.35 5.11 6.25
N PHE A 106 4.66 3.99 6.88
CA PHE A 106 3.87 3.40 7.95
C PHE A 106 4.54 3.65 9.31
N LEU A 107 3.84 4.36 10.19
CA LEU A 107 4.40 4.76 11.49
C LEU A 107 4.09 3.75 12.58
N ARG A 108 2.84 3.32 12.68
CA ARG A 108 2.38 2.40 13.70
C ARG A 108 1.15 1.64 13.22
N TYR A 109 1.06 0.40 13.65
CA TYR A 109 -0.10 -0.46 13.45
C TYR A 109 -0.67 -0.81 14.83
N ASP A 110 -1.83 -0.23 15.16
CA ASP A 110 -2.43 -0.38 16.50
C ASP A 110 -3.66 -1.29 16.54
N LYS A 111 -4.25 -1.61 15.39
CA LYS A 111 -5.43 -2.48 15.31
C LYS A 111 -5.27 -3.45 14.15
N GLY A 112 -5.09 -4.71 14.49
CA GLY A 112 -4.96 -5.81 13.54
C GLY A 112 -5.62 -7.08 13.96
#